data_AF-A0A7C9DFD3-F1
#
_entry.id   AF-A0A7C9DFD3-F1
#
_cell.length_a   1.000
_cell.length_b   1.000
_cell.length_c   1.000
_cell.angle_alpha   90.00
_cell.angle_beta   90.00
_cell.angle_gamma   90.00
#
_symmetry.space_group_name_H-M   'P 1'
#
loop_
_entity.id
_entity.type
_entity.pdbx_description
1 polymer ?
#
loop_
_entity_poly.entity_id
_entity_poly.type
_entity_poly.pdbx_seq_one_letter_code
_entity_poly.pdbx_strand_id
1 'polypeptide(L)'
;FVNGILNPSHLNNFEHSAMLIMFFILGLTTLISVKTRYLPLPDGALWLIAAAAFSSEYLLFYFHSTNHTGLEGYYHLILVLLVGLCIVTNVATALVPSSFPLDLSNAMAITLQGLWFYQTAFTLYG
;
A
#
# COMPACT_ATOMS: atom_id res chain seq x y z
N PHE A 1 -7.89 -8.84 -26.69
CA PHE A 1 -9.19 -8.16 -26.87
C PHE A 1 -10.29 -9.21 -26.93
N VAL A 2 -11.40 -9.02 -26.21
CA VAL A 2 -12.63 -9.81 -26.35
C VAL A 2 -13.65 -8.86 -26.98
N ASN A 3 -14.22 -9.22 -28.14
CA ASN A 3 -15.14 -8.37 -28.90
C ASN A 3 -14.62 -6.95 -29.22
N GLY A 4 -13.31 -6.79 -29.42
CA GLY A 4 -12.70 -5.48 -29.72
C GLY A 4 -12.47 -4.57 -28.49
N ILE A 5 -12.81 -5.04 -27.29
CA ILE A 5 -12.59 -4.32 -26.02
C ILE A 5 -11.49 -5.04 -25.23
N LEU A 6 -10.67 -4.26 -24.49
CA LEU A 6 -9.66 -4.81 -23.60
C LEU A 6 -10.39 -5.64 -22.52
N ASN A 7 -9.94 -6.87 -22.29
CA ASN A 7 -10.66 -7.77 -21.37
C ASN A 7 -10.54 -7.24 -19.93
N PRO A 8 -11.65 -6.91 -19.24
CA PRO A 8 -11.61 -6.32 -17.91
C PRO A 8 -10.93 -7.20 -16.87
N SER A 9 -10.97 -8.54 -17.02
CA SER A 9 -10.26 -9.43 -16.10
C SER A 9 -8.74 -9.33 -16.22
N HIS A 10 -8.21 -9.11 -17.43
CA HIS A 10 -6.79 -8.90 -17.63
C HIS A 10 -6.35 -7.54 -17.10
N LEU A 11 -7.21 -6.52 -17.23
CA LEU A 11 -6.95 -5.19 -16.67
C LEU A 11 -6.90 -5.24 -15.14
N ASN A 12 -7.86 -5.92 -14.51
CA ASN A 12 -7.88 -6.13 -13.07
C ASN A 12 -6.60 -6.83 -12.56
N ASN A 13 -6.18 -7.92 -13.23
CA ASN A 13 -4.96 -8.63 -12.86
C ASN A 13 -3.70 -7.77 -13.04
N PHE A 14 -3.69 -6.93 -14.08
CA PHE A 14 -2.60 -6.00 -14.33
C PHE A 14 -2.51 -4.92 -13.26
N GLU A 15 -3.64 -4.32 -12.86
CA GLU A 15 -3.72 -3.35 -11.77
C GLU A 15 -3.17 -3.96 -10.46
N HIS A 16 -3.64 -5.14 -10.08
CA HIS A 16 -3.16 -5.82 -8.87
C HIS A 16 -1.67 -6.17 -8.96
N SER A 17 -1.20 -6.63 -10.13
CA SER A 17 0.23 -6.87 -10.34
C SER A 17 1.06 -5.58 -10.23
N ALA A 18 0.53 -4.45 -10.71
CA ALA A 18 1.19 -3.14 -10.63
C ALA A 18 1.24 -2.61 -9.19
N MET A 19 0.24 -2.92 -8.35
CA MET A 19 0.33 -2.65 -6.91
C MET A 19 1.40 -3.54 -6.25
N LEU A 20 1.35 -4.86 -6.47
CA LEU A 20 2.25 -5.82 -5.83
C LEU A 20 3.72 -5.59 -6.19
N ILE A 21 4.01 -5.20 -7.43
CA ILE A 21 5.39 -4.92 -7.85
C ILE A 21 5.99 -3.72 -7.09
N MET A 22 5.18 -2.74 -6.68
CA MET A 22 5.68 -1.61 -5.87
C MET A 22 6.10 -2.06 -4.47
N PHE A 23 5.33 -2.95 -3.83
CA PHE A 23 5.73 -3.56 -2.56
C PHE A 23 6.92 -4.51 -2.71
N PHE A 24 7.02 -5.22 -3.83
CA PHE A 24 8.20 -6.01 -4.15
C PHE A 24 9.45 -5.13 -4.29
N ILE A 25 9.36 -4.00 -5.00
CA ILE A 25 10.45 -3.02 -5.11
C ILE A 25 10.82 -2.49 -3.72
N LEU A 26 9.85 -2.09 -2.89
CA LEU A 26 10.10 -1.67 -1.51
C LEU A 26 10.88 -2.73 -0.73
N GLY A 27 10.43 -3.98 -0.76
CA GLY A 27 11.07 -5.09 -0.05
C GLY A 27 12.48 -5.37 -0.57
N LEU A 28 12.67 -5.42 -1.89
CA LEU A 28 13.96 -5.66 -2.53
C LEU A 28 14.95 -4.53 -2.23
N THR A 29 14.53 -3.27 -2.38
CA THR A 29 15.34 -2.09 -2.08
C THR A 29 15.72 -2.04 -0.61
N THR A 30 14.78 -2.34 0.30
CA THR A 30 15.06 -2.44 1.74
C THR A 30 16.08 -3.54 2.03
N LEU A 31 15.90 -4.73 1.45
CA LEU A 31 16.80 -5.86 1.65
C LEU A 31 18.22 -5.54 1.17
N ILE A 32 18.37 -5.01 -0.05
CA ILE A 32 19.67 -4.64 -0.62
C ILE A 32 20.30 -3.52 0.21
N SER A 33 19.55 -2.48 0.56
CA SER A 33 20.05 -1.34 1.32
C SER A 33 20.51 -1.70 2.73
N VAL A 34 19.82 -2.64 3.40
CA VAL A 34 20.14 -3.03 4.78
C VAL A 34 21.23 -4.12 4.83
N LYS A 35 21.26 -5.04 3.86
CA LYS A 35 22.20 -6.18 3.89
C LYS A 35 23.48 -5.96 3.10
N THR A 36 23.51 -4.96 2.21
CA THR A 36 24.66 -4.71 1.35
C THR A 36 25.05 -3.24 1.37
N ARG A 37 26.27 -2.94 0.93
CA ARG A 37 26.72 -1.56 0.70
C ARG A 37 26.45 -1.06 -0.72
N TYR A 38 25.80 -1.87 -1.57
CA TYR A 38 25.64 -1.59 -2.99
C TYR A 38 24.66 -0.46 -3.28
N LEU A 39 23.75 -0.19 -2.35
CA LEU A 39 22.73 0.82 -2.49
C LEU A 39 22.71 1.75 -1.27
N PRO A 40 23.63 2.72 -1.19
CA PRO A 40 23.60 3.74 -0.15
C PRO A 40 22.44 4.71 -0.43
N LEU A 41 21.29 4.47 0.20
CA LEU A 41 20.16 5.38 0.14
C LEU A 41 20.34 6.53 1.14
N PRO A 42 19.90 7.76 0.80
CA PRO A 42 19.85 8.86 1.76
C PRO A 42 18.76 8.61 2.81
N ASP A 43 18.91 9.25 3.97
CA ASP A 43 17.91 9.22 5.03
C ASP A 43 16.54 9.64 4.49
N GLY A 44 15.50 8.89 4.84
CA GLY A 44 14.14 9.17 4.34
C GLY A 44 13.76 8.42 3.05
N ALA A 45 14.70 7.95 2.25
CA ALA A 45 14.36 7.41 0.93
C ALA A 45 13.54 6.12 0.96
N LEU A 46 13.82 5.19 1.89
CA LEU A 46 13.01 3.97 2.06
C LEU A 46 11.56 4.30 2.45
N TRP A 47 11.37 5.34 3.28
CA TRP A 47 10.06 5.82 3.68
C TRP A 47 9.30 6.45 2.51
N LEU A 48 9.98 7.18 1.61
CA LEU A 48 9.36 7.69 0.38
C LEU A 48 9.01 6.58 -0.61
N ILE A 49 9.84 5.54 -0.73
CA ILE A 49 9.52 4.35 -1.54
C ILE A 49 8.31 3.63 -0.96
N ALA A 50 8.21 3.51 0.37
CA ALA A 50 7.05 2.95 1.03
C ALA A 50 5.80 3.81 0.78
N ALA A 51 5.90 5.14 0.90
CA ALA A 51 4.80 6.05 0.57
C ALA A 51 4.35 5.89 -0.89
N ALA A 52 5.27 5.70 -1.84
CA ALA A 52 4.93 5.44 -3.24
C ALA A 52 4.23 4.08 -3.44
N ALA A 53 4.64 3.03 -2.72
CA ALA A 53 3.97 1.73 -2.76
C ALA A 53 2.54 1.82 -2.20
N PHE A 54 2.35 2.43 -1.02
CA PHE A 54 1.03 2.68 -0.46
C PHE A 54 0.20 3.64 -1.32
N SER A 55 0.81 4.58 -2.04
CA SER A 55 0.09 5.43 -3.00
C SER A 55 -0.45 4.62 -4.18
N SER A 56 0.33 3.65 -4.69
CA SER A 56 -0.15 2.74 -5.73
C SER A 56 -1.31 1.87 -5.24
N GLU A 57 -1.24 1.39 -4.00
CA GLU A 57 -2.33 0.66 -3.35
C GLU A 57 -3.58 1.53 -3.18
N TYR A 58 -3.40 2.76 -2.69
CA TYR A 58 -4.49 3.72 -2.51
C TYR A 58 -5.21 4.00 -3.82
N LEU A 59 -4.47 4.31 -4.89
CA LEU A 59 -5.05 4.61 -6.19
C LEU A 59 -5.83 3.40 -6.72
N LEU A 60 -5.26 2.20 -6.62
CA LEU A 60 -5.95 0.98 -7.05
C LEU A 60 -7.26 0.80 -6.27
N PHE A 61 -7.21 0.76 -4.94
CA PHE A 61 -8.43 0.53 -4.15
C PHE A 61 -9.42 1.67 -4.24
N TYR A 62 -8.99 2.93 -4.37
CA TYR A 62 -9.89 4.06 -4.53
C TYR A 62 -10.68 3.97 -5.84
N PHE A 63 -9.99 3.75 -6.97
CA PHE A 63 -10.65 3.65 -8.28
C PHE A 63 -11.35 2.30 -8.50
N HIS A 64 -10.92 1.24 -7.82
CA HIS A 64 -11.62 -0.04 -7.82
C HIS A 64 -12.90 0.02 -6.96
N SER A 65 -12.84 0.73 -5.83
CA SER A 65 -13.95 0.86 -4.88
C SER A 65 -15.14 1.65 -5.41
N THR A 66 -15.01 2.43 -6.49
CA THR A 66 -16.14 3.21 -7.05
C THR A 66 -17.28 2.34 -7.56
N ASN A 67 -17.07 1.02 -7.67
CA ASN A 67 -18.06 0.06 -8.15
C ASN A 67 -18.81 -0.69 -7.03
N HIS A 68 -18.40 -0.54 -5.75
CA HIS A 68 -18.99 -1.27 -4.64
C HIS A 68 -20.01 -0.42 -3.87
N THR A 69 -21.26 -0.88 -3.79
CA THR A 69 -22.33 -0.25 -3.00
C THR A 69 -22.70 -1.10 -1.78
N GLY A 70 -23.13 -0.46 -0.69
CA GLY A 70 -23.56 -1.17 0.52
C GLY A 70 -22.39 -1.56 1.42
N LEU A 71 -22.50 -2.70 2.11
CA LEU A 71 -21.56 -3.12 3.16
C LEU A 71 -20.11 -3.25 2.65
N GLU A 72 -19.93 -3.89 1.50
CA GLU A 72 -18.61 -4.05 0.85
C GLU A 72 -17.93 -2.70 0.58
N GLY A 73 -18.70 -1.69 0.16
CA GLY A 73 -18.19 -0.32 -0.04
C GLY A 73 -17.67 0.32 1.25
N TYR A 74 -18.29 0.04 2.40
CA TYR A 74 -17.77 0.51 3.70
C TYR A 74 -16.46 -0.18 4.08
N TYR A 75 -16.31 -1.48 3.79
CA TYR A 75 -15.05 -2.18 4.02
C TYR A 75 -13.90 -1.59 3.20
N HIS A 76 -14.16 -1.30 1.93
CA HIS A 76 -13.19 -0.63 1.06
C HIS A 76 -12.88 0.80 1.49
N LEU A 77 -13.88 1.57 1.92
CA LEU A 77 -13.66 2.93 2.40
C LEU A 77 -12.70 2.95 3.60
N ILE A 78 -12.90 2.07 4.57
CA ILE A 78 -12.00 1.97 5.74
C ILE A 78 -10.59 1.57 5.29
N LEU A 79 -10.47 0.61 4.37
CA LEU A 79 -9.17 0.21 3.81
C LEU A 79 -8.44 1.41 3.18
N VAL A 80 -9.14 2.19 2.33
CA VAL A 80 -8.58 3.38 1.67
C VAL A 80 -8.12 4.42 2.69
N LEU A 81 -8.87 4.64 3.77
CA LEU A 81 -8.47 5.55 4.85
C LEU A 81 -7.22 5.07 5.60
N LEU A 82 -7.11 3.76 5.88
CA LEU A 82 -5.94 3.17 6.54
C LEU A 82 -4.69 3.25 5.65
N VAL A 83 -4.83 2.99 4.34
CA VAL A 83 -3.74 3.16 3.37
C VAL A 83 -3.34 4.64 3.28
N GLY A 84 -4.31 5.56 3.24
CA GLY A 84 -4.06 7.00 3.28
C GLY A 84 -3.27 7.43 4.54
N LEU A 85 -3.62 6.88 5.70
CA LEU A 85 -2.86 7.08 6.93
C LEU A 85 -1.42 6.58 6.79
N CYS A 86 -1.21 5.39 6.21
CA CYS A 86 0.13 4.86 5.94
C CYS A 86 0.95 5.80 5.05
N ILE A 87 0.35 6.39 4.01
CA ILE A 87 1.04 7.36 3.13
C ILE A 87 1.48 8.57 3.95
N VAL A 88 0.57 9.17 4.73
CA VAL A 88 0.86 10.36 5.54
C VAL A 88 1.96 10.09 6.56
N THR A 89 1.89 8.97 7.28
CA THR A 89 2.93 8.62 8.26
C THR A 89 4.27 8.33 7.61
N ASN A 90 4.30 7.67 6.45
CA ASN A 90 5.55 7.42 5.72
C ASN A 90 6.19 8.73 5.21
N VAL A 91 5.40 9.64 4.66
CA VAL A 91 5.89 10.97 4.25
C VAL A 91 6.38 11.77 5.45
N ALA A 92 5.63 11.76 6.57
CA ALA A 92 6.04 12.45 7.79
C ALA A 92 7.37 11.90 8.33
N THR A 93 7.53 10.58 8.39
CA THR A 93 8.79 9.93 8.81
C THR A 93 9.95 10.24 7.85
N ALA A 94 9.67 10.36 6.54
CA ALA A 94 10.68 10.77 5.57
C ALA A 94 11.17 12.22 5.77
N LEU A 95 10.26 13.13 6.13
CA LEU A 95 10.57 14.55 6.33
C LEU A 95 11.26 14.84 7.67
N VAL A 96 10.96 14.03 8.69
CA VAL A 96 11.55 14.16 10.04
C VAL A 96 12.18 12.83 10.44
N PRO A 97 13.34 12.47 9.85
CA PRO A 97 14.01 11.22 10.14
C PRO A 97 14.45 11.13 11.61
N SER A 98 14.53 9.91 12.13
CA SER A 98 14.93 9.60 13.52
C SER A 98 13.98 10.09 14.62
N SER A 99 12.70 10.29 14.29
CA SER A 99 11.65 10.65 15.24
C SER A 99 10.89 9.41 15.71
N PHE A 100 11.17 8.95 16.94
CA PHE A 100 10.53 7.77 17.53
C PHE A 100 8.98 7.81 17.48
N PRO A 101 8.29 8.93 17.81
CA PRO A 101 6.84 8.98 17.72
C PRO A 101 6.32 8.77 16.29
N LEU A 102 7.03 9.28 15.28
CA LEU A 102 6.66 9.08 13.88
C LEU A 102 6.89 7.64 13.44
N ASP A 103 8.03 7.05 13.81
CA ASP A 103 8.33 5.64 13.54
C ASP A 103 7.29 4.71 14.17
N LEU A 104 6.88 4.97 15.42
CA LEU A 104 5.84 4.22 16.10
C LEU A 104 4.47 4.41 15.42
N SER A 105 4.11 5.65 15.06
CA SER A 105 2.85 5.95 14.37
C SER A 105 2.77 5.24 13.01
N ASN A 106 3.89 5.18 12.29
CA ASN A 106 4.01 4.50 11.02
C ASN A 106 3.81 2.98 11.19
N ALA A 107 4.52 2.37 12.15
CA ALA A 107 4.38 0.96 12.47
C ALA A 107 2.94 0.59 12.88
N MET A 108 2.30 1.43 13.69
CA MET A 108 0.88 1.27 14.06
C MET A 108 -0.03 1.37 12.84
N ALA A 109 0.15 2.36 11.97
CA ALA A 109 -0.66 2.54 10.77
C ALA A 109 -0.57 1.33 9.83
N ILE A 110 0.64 0.86 9.53
CA ILE A 110 0.87 -0.33 8.69
C ILE A 110 0.25 -1.57 9.33
N THR A 111 0.41 -1.74 10.65
CA THR A 111 -0.17 -2.89 11.36
C THR A 111 -1.70 -2.87 11.32
N LEU A 112 -2.31 -1.71 11.53
CA LEU A 112 -3.77 -1.56 11.44
C LEU A 112 -4.28 -1.83 10.02
N GLN A 113 -3.57 -1.34 9.00
CA GLN A 113 -3.90 -1.60 7.60
C GLN A 113 -3.85 -3.10 7.27
N GLY A 114 -2.79 -3.80 7.71
CA GLY A 114 -2.68 -5.25 7.53
C GLY A 114 -3.75 -6.04 8.30
N LEU A 115 -4.04 -5.66 9.56
CA LEU A 115 -5.11 -6.27 10.35
C LEU A 115 -6.49 -6.11 9.70
N TRP A 116 -6.73 -5.00 9.01
CA TRP A 116 -7.99 -4.78 8.31
C TRP A 116 -8.23 -5.79 7.19
N PHE A 117 -7.18 -6.20 6.46
CA PHE A 117 -7.31 -7.29 5.50
C PHE A 117 -7.73 -8.60 6.16
N TYR A 118 -7.13 -8.97 7.30
CA TYR A 118 -7.53 -10.15 8.05
C TYR A 118 -8.98 -10.07 8.55
N GLN A 119 -9.37 -8.92 9.09
CA GLN A 119 -10.75 -8.69 9.54
C GLN A 119 -11.75 -8.82 8.41
N THR A 120 -11.44 -8.24 7.24
CA THR A 120 -12.30 -8.32 6.06
C THR A 120 -12.40 -9.76 5.56
N ALA A 121 -11.28 -10.49 5.49
CA ALA A 121 -11.26 -11.89 5.10
C ALA A 121 -12.08 -12.77 6.07
N PHE A 122 -11.93 -12.57 7.38
CA PHE A 122 -12.72 -13.29 8.38
C PHE A 122 -14.21 -12.96 8.28
N THR A 123 -14.57 -11.70 8.01
CA THR A 123 -15.98 -11.33 7.85
C THR A 123 -16.61 -12.01 6.62
N LEU A 124 -15.87 -12.12 5.52
CA LEU A 124 -16.39 -12.65 4.25
C LEU A 124 -16.36 -14.19 4.17
N TYR A 125 -15.38 -14.83 4.83
CA TYR A 125 -15.08 -16.26 4.65
C TYR A 125 -14.87 -17.05 5.94
N GLY A 126 -14.88 -16.41 7.11
CA GLY A 126 -14.71 -17.04 8.43
C GLY A 126 -16.02 -17.50 9.04
#